data_AF-A0A3L7ZJR4-F1
#
_entry.id   AF-A0A3L7ZJR4-F1
#
_cell.length_a   1.000
_cell.length_b   1.000
_cell.length_c   1.000
_cell.angle_alpha   90.00
_cell.angle_beta   90.00
_cell.angle_gamma   90.00
#
_symmetry.space_group_name_H-M   'P 1'
#
loop_
_entity.id
_entity.type
_entity.pdbx_description
1 polymer ?
#
loop_
_entity_poly.entity_id
_entity_poly.type
_entity_poly.pdbx_seq_one_letter_code
_entity_poly.pdbx_strand_id
1 'polypeptide(L)'
;MITKTYELVGKDNCMLRTIYCGTRVSMEFKGGNFINGKNALLRTSNPFVQDAIENDCRFGTSIRLVSTLKDDDVSGVSVMRNSRGREKQVKEVKTVKNVNDAIDYFAKMGYKVENDDMLEELKDKLSVSFPNMK
;
A
#
# COMPACT_ATOMS: atom_id res chain seq x y z
N MET A 1 -0.25 -7.27 16.98
CA MET A 1 -0.04 -5.80 17.06
C MET A 1 -0.19 -5.18 15.67
N ILE A 2 -0.81 -4.01 15.53
CA ILE A 2 -1.08 -3.39 14.22
C ILE A 2 -0.12 -2.22 14.00
N THR A 3 0.70 -2.28 12.96
CA THR A 3 1.60 -1.21 12.55
C THR A 3 1.03 -0.49 11.34
N LYS A 4 0.73 0.81 11.47
CA LYS A 4 0.24 1.64 10.37
C LYS A 4 1.35 2.56 9.86
N THR A 5 1.35 2.80 8.55
CA THR A 5 2.24 3.73 7.87
C THR A 5 1.41 4.85 7.27
N TYR A 6 1.72 6.08 7.63
CA TYR A 6 1.08 7.30 7.15
C TYR A 6 2.03 8.10 6.27
N GLU A 7 1.53 8.70 5.19
CA GLU A 7 2.27 9.67 4.38
C GLU A 7 1.79 11.09 4.61
N LEU A 8 2.70 12.05 4.49
CA LEU A 8 2.44 13.48 4.46
C LEU A 8 2.71 13.99 3.03
N VAL A 9 1.65 14.41 2.37
CA VAL A 9 1.66 14.83 0.96
C VAL A 9 2.31 16.20 0.81
N GLY A 10 3.24 16.31 -0.15
CA GLY A 10 3.78 17.60 -0.58
C GLY A 10 4.69 18.30 0.43
N LYS A 11 5.22 17.57 1.41
CA LYS A 11 6.19 18.09 2.38
C LYS A 11 7.40 17.17 2.52
N ASP A 12 8.54 17.80 2.79
CA ASP A 12 9.75 17.13 3.26
C ASP A 12 9.55 16.54 4.66
N ASN A 13 10.65 16.09 5.26
CA ASN A 13 10.68 15.68 6.66
C ASN A 13 10.03 16.73 7.56
N CYS A 14 8.99 16.31 8.29
CA CYS A 14 8.18 17.21 9.10
C CYS A 14 7.85 16.54 10.42
N MET A 15 8.05 17.26 11.52
CA MET A 15 7.57 16.87 12.83
C MET A 15 6.24 17.56 13.09
N LEU A 16 5.16 16.79 13.09
CA LEU A 16 3.86 17.27 13.51
C LEU A 16 3.76 17.12 15.03
N ARG A 17 3.36 18.19 15.72
CA ARG A 17 3.02 18.11 17.15
C ARG A 17 1.57 18.51 17.29
N THR A 18 0.78 17.64 17.91
CA THR A 18 -0.61 17.91 18.22
C THR A 18 -0.88 17.62 19.69
N ILE A 19 -1.98 18.16 20.21
CA ILE A 19 -2.47 17.82 21.54
C ILE A 19 -3.69 16.93 21.31
N TYR A 20 -3.59 15.67 21.75
CA TYR A 20 -4.67 14.70 21.65
C TYR A 20 -5.02 14.21 23.05
N CYS A 21 -6.29 14.33 23.43
CA CYS A 21 -6.80 13.96 24.77
C CYS A 21 -5.95 14.56 25.92
N GLY A 22 -5.56 15.84 25.80
CA GLY A 22 -4.73 16.54 26.79
C GLY A 22 -3.25 16.15 26.80
N THR A 23 -2.84 15.19 25.97
CA THR A 23 -1.45 14.72 25.86
C THR A 23 -0.79 15.27 24.61
N ARG A 24 0.46 15.73 24.73
CA ARG A 24 1.25 16.17 23.57
C ARG A 24 1.74 14.95 22.79
N VAL A 25 1.26 14.79 21.56
CA VAL A 25 1.69 13.74 20.64
C VAL A 25 2.62 14.35 19.61
N SER A 26 3.85 13.83 19.54
CA SER A 26 4.83 14.20 18.52
C SER A 26 4.93 13.09 17.48
N MET A 27 4.72 13.44 16.22
CA MET A 27 4.66 12.55 15.07
C MET A 27 5.73 12.98 14.09
N GLU A 28 6.72 12.13 13.83
CA GLU A 28 7.86 12.49 13.01
C GLU A 28 7.78 11.80 11.65
N PHE A 29 7.41 12.56 10.61
CA PHE A 29 7.38 12.09 9.23
C PHE A 29 8.79 12.23 8.64
N LYS A 30 9.37 11.11 8.19
CA LYS A 30 10.73 11.01 7.66
C LYS A 30 10.75 10.47 6.23
N GLY A 31 11.84 10.74 5.52
CA GLY A 31 12.04 10.28 4.15
C GLY A 31 11.30 11.09 3.10
N GLY A 32 10.77 12.27 3.46
CA GLY A 32 10.19 13.22 2.52
C GLY A 32 11.29 13.97 1.78
N ASN A 33 11.12 14.09 0.47
CA ASN A 33 11.95 14.89 -0.41
C ASN A 33 11.03 15.49 -1.48
N PHE A 34 10.54 16.70 -1.22
CA PHE A 34 9.64 17.45 -2.08
C PHE A 34 10.23 17.67 -3.46
N ILE A 35 11.54 17.94 -3.54
CA ILE A 35 12.27 18.15 -4.80
C ILE A 35 12.22 16.90 -5.69
N ASN A 36 12.26 15.70 -5.09
CA ASN A 36 12.16 14.43 -5.80
C ASN A 36 10.72 13.89 -5.88
N GLY A 37 9.71 14.67 -5.47
CA GLY A 37 8.31 14.24 -5.43
C GLY A 37 8.03 13.11 -4.42
N LYS A 38 8.90 12.93 -3.41
CA LYS A 38 8.78 11.89 -2.40
C LYS A 38 8.11 12.44 -1.15
N ASN A 39 7.01 11.84 -0.74
CA ASN A 39 6.29 12.21 0.48
C ASN A 39 7.00 11.71 1.74
N ALA A 40 6.84 12.45 2.84
CA ALA A 40 7.36 12.02 4.13
C ALA A 40 6.47 10.92 4.74
N LEU A 41 7.07 9.92 5.39
CA LEU A 41 6.38 8.75 5.92
C LEU A 41 6.58 8.64 7.43
N LEU A 42 5.52 8.23 8.13
CA LEU A 42 5.53 7.91 9.55
C LEU A 42 5.00 6.50 9.74
N ARG A 43 5.84 5.59 10.24
CA ARG A 43 5.44 4.24 10.61
C ARG A 43 5.31 4.15 12.13
N THR A 44 4.13 3.80 12.62
CA THR A 44 3.88 3.67 14.07
C THR A 44 3.01 2.46 14.37
N SER A 45 3.37 1.72 15.41
CA SER A 45 2.59 0.62 15.97
C SER A 45 1.81 1.03 17.23
N ASN A 46 1.96 2.29 17.66
CA ASN A 46 1.28 2.79 18.84
C ASN A 46 -0.17 3.19 18.49
N PRO A 47 -1.19 2.51 19.07
CA PRO A 47 -2.60 2.79 18.75
C PRO A 47 -3.02 4.20 19.14
N PHE A 48 -2.45 4.79 20.19
CA PHE A 48 -2.76 6.17 20.59
C PHE A 48 -2.29 7.19 19.56
N VAL A 49 -1.10 6.97 18.98
CA VAL A 49 -0.57 7.84 17.92
C VAL A 49 -1.35 7.64 16.62
N GLN A 50 -1.76 6.41 16.31
CA GLN A 50 -2.60 6.12 15.15
C GLN A 50 -3.95 6.85 15.25
N ASP A 51 -4.62 6.73 16.39
CA ASP A 51 -5.90 7.37 16.65
C ASP A 51 -5.77 8.91 16.63
N ALA A 52 -4.69 9.47 17.21
CA ALA A 52 -4.42 10.90 17.16
C ALA A 52 -4.20 11.43 15.72
N ILE A 53 -3.63 10.61 14.82
CA ILE A 53 -3.44 10.97 13.41
C ILE A 53 -4.78 10.91 12.67
N GLU A 54 -5.54 9.84 12.87
CA GLU A 54 -6.80 9.59 12.16
C GLU A 54 -7.89 10.60 12.57
N ASN A 55 -7.83 11.13 13.79
CA ASN A 55 -8.70 12.20 14.28
C ASN A 55 -8.19 13.63 13.97
N ASP A 56 -6.98 13.81 13.42
CA ASP A 56 -6.49 15.15 13.04
C ASP A 56 -7.22 15.63 11.79
N CYS A 57 -7.59 16.91 11.73
CA CYS A 57 -8.30 17.50 10.58
C CYS A 57 -7.52 17.43 9.26
N ARG A 58 -6.21 17.20 9.31
CA ARG A 58 -5.34 17.02 8.14
C ARG A 58 -5.37 15.60 7.59
N PHE A 59 -5.99 14.65 8.29
CA PHE A 59 -6.17 13.29 7.81
C PHE A 59 -7.14 13.27 6.61
N GLY A 60 -6.80 12.51 5.58
CA GLY A 60 -7.53 12.45 4.31
C GLY A 60 -7.20 13.57 3.32
N THR A 61 -6.60 14.67 3.77
CA THR A 61 -6.14 15.78 2.90
C THR A 61 -4.62 15.80 2.76
N SER A 62 -3.92 16.15 3.83
CA SER A 62 -2.44 16.25 3.85
C SER A 62 -1.80 14.99 4.39
N ILE A 63 -2.47 14.25 5.28
CA ILE A 63 -2.00 13.01 5.87
C ILE A 63 -2.86 11.87 5.35
N ARG A 64 -2.23 10.81 4.81
CA ARG A 64 -2.96 9.65 4.26
C ARG A 64 -2.41 8.36 4.83
N LEU A 65 -3.30 7.39 5.05
CA LEU A 65 -2.89 6.04 5.43
C LEU A 65 -2.41 5.30 4.18
N VAL A 66 -1.16 4.82 4.22
CA VAL A 66 -0.52 4.10 3.11
C VAL A 66 -0.61 2.60 3.29
N SER A 67 -0.37 2.11 4.50
CA SER A 67 -0.29 0.67 4.77
C SER A 67 -0.69 0.35 6.19
N THR A 68 -1.31 -0.81 6.39
CA THR A 68 -1.61 -1.40 7.69
C THR A 68 -1.05 -2.81 7.72
N LEU A 69 -0.07 -3.05 8.59
CA LEU A 69 0.55 -4.35 8.84
C LEU A 69 -0.06 -4.92 10.12
N LYS A 70 -0.57 -6.15 10.08
CA LYS A 70 -1.01 -6.89 11.27
C LYS A 70 0.01 -8.00 11.53
N ASP A 71 0.48 -8.13 12.76
CA ASP A 71 1.47 -9.14 13.19
C ASP A 71 1.05 -10.62 13.00
N ASP A 72 -0.18 -10.91 12.55
CA ASP A 72 -0.59 -12.27 12.18
C ASP A 72 -0.06 -12.71 10.79
N ASP A 73 0.51 -11.79 10.01
CA ASP A 73 1.19 -12.08 8.74
C ASP A 73 2.72 -12.14 8.93
N VAL A 74 3.20 -13.05 9.79
CA VAL A 74 4.60 -13.49 9.73
C VAL A 74 4.72 -14.58 8.66
N SER A 75 4.60 -14.17 7.40
CA SER A 75 5.23 -14.86 6.28
C SER A 75 5.92 -13.80 5.43
N GLY A 76 7.23 -13.90 5.42
CA GLY A 76 8.11 -12.75 5.33
C GLY A 76 8.08 -11.99 4.01
N VAL A 77 8.21 -10.68 4.10
CA VAL A 77 8.97 -9.92 3.12
C VAL A 77 9.80 -8.89 3.88
N SER A 78 11.07 -9.24 4.05
CA SER A 78 12.13 -8.31 4.42
C SER A 78 12.12 -7.14 3.43
N VAL A 79 11.91 -5.96 3.99
CA VAL A 79 12.20 -4.62 3.45
C VAL A 79 13.18 -4.64 2.27
N MET A 80 12.68 -4.48 1.04
CA MET A 80 13.52 -4.12 -0.09
C MET A 80 13.66 -2.60 -0.18
N ARG A 81 14.91 -2.16 0.00
CA ARG A 81 15.44 -0.85 -0.39
C ARG A 81 15.12 -0.61 -1.87
N ASN A 82 14.32 0.41 -2.17
CA ASN A 82 14.16 0.84 -3.56
C ASN A 82 15.34 1.73 -3.97
N SER A 83 16.34 1.08 -4.57
CA SER A 83 17.23 1.72 -5.54
C SER A 83 16.67 1.33 -6.92
N ARG A 84 16.20 2.30 -7.68
CA ARG A 84 15.97 2.21 -9.14
C ARG A 84 15.45 0.85 -9.64
N GLY A 85 14.14 0.64 -9.57
CA GLY A 85 13.50 -0.50 -10.24
C GLY A 85 12.00 -0.33 -10.24
N ARG A 86 11.43 -0.28 -11.44
CA ARG A 86 9.99 -0.23 -11.69
C ARG A 86 9.42 -1.62 -11.43
N GLU A 87 9.22 -2.01 -10.16
CA GLU A 87 8.60 -3.30 -9.84
C GLU A 87 7.07 -3.14 -9.84
N LYS A 88 6.45 -3.61 -10.94
CA LYS A 88 5.02 -3.92 -11.03
C LYS A 88 4.67 -4.85 -9.86
N GLN A 89 3.91 -4.37 -8.88
CA GLN A 89 3.37 -5.23 -7.82
C GLN A 89 2.38 -6.20 -8.45
N VAL A 90 2.80 -7.45 -8.63
CA VAL A 90 1.98 -8.50 -9.23
C VAL A 90 0.99 -9.01 -8.18
N LYS A 91 -0.31 -8.71 -8.35
CA LYS A 91 -1.39 -9.25 -7.50
C LYS A 91 -1.56 -10.73 -7.80
N GLU A 92 -1.17 -11.58 -6.86
CA GLU A 92 -1.36 -13.03 -6.96
C GLU A 92 -2.80 -13.41 -6.61
N VAL A 93 -3.55 -13.89 -7.60
CA VAL A 93 -4.94 -14.30 -7.44
C VAL A 93 -4.96 -15.82 -7.31
N LYS A 94 -4.90 -16.30 -6.07
CA LYS A 94 -4.86 -17.74 -5.73
C LYS A 94 -6.20 -18.46 -5.98
N THR A 95 -7.26 -17.73 -6.30
CA THR A 95 -8.60 -18.29 -6.55
C THR A 95 -8.74 -18.91 -7.94
N VAL A 96 -7.88 -18.51 -8.88
CA VAL A 96 -7.90 -19.00 -10.26
C VAL A 96 -7.08 -20.27 -10.36
N LYS A 97 -7.74 -21.39 -10.68
CA LYS A 97 -7.10 -22.70 -10.83
C LYS A 97 -7.01 -23.15 -12.28
N ASN A 98 -7.95 -22.70 -13.12
CA ASN A 98 -8.01 -23.03 -14.55
C ASN A 98 -8.13 -21.75 -15.40
N VAL A 99 -7.85 -21.87 -16.71
CA VAL A 99 -8.00 -20.78 -17.68
C VAL A 99 -9.41 -20.16 -17.64
N ASN A 100 -10.45 -20.98 -17.48
CA ASN A 100 -11.83 -20.51 -17.35
C ASN A 100 -12.07 -19.61 -16.11
N ASP A 101 -11.40 -19.89 -14.98
CA ASP A 101 -11.50 -19.04 -13.78
C ASP A 101 -10.77 -17.71 -14.00
N ALA A 102 -9.69 -17.73 -14.78
CA ALA A 102 -8.93 -16.54 -15.14
C ALA A 102 -9.77 -15.62 -16.03
N ILE A 103 -10.46 -16.21 -17.01
CA ILE A 103 -11.41 -15.52 -17.89
C ILE A 103 -12.56 -14.93 -17.06
N ASP A 104 -13.15 -15.68 -16.12
CA ASP A 104 -14.20 -15.18 -15.22
C ASP A 104 -13.71 -14.03 -14.32
N TYR A 105 -12.47 -14.13 -13.81
CA TYR A 105 -11.84 -13.08 -13.02
C TYR A 105 -11.71 -11.78 -13.81
N PHE A 106 -11.22 -11.86 -15.04
CA PHE A 106 -11.12 -10.70 -15.91
C PHE A 106 -12.49 -10.19 -16.38
N ALA A 107 -13.45 -11.08 -16.62
CA ALA A 107 -14.83 -10.71 -16.97
C ALA A 107 -15.52 -9.94 -15.82
N LYS A 108 -15.32 -10.36 -14.56
CA LYS A 108 -15.76 -9.62 -13.36
C LYS A 108 -15.13 -8.24 -13.24
N MET A 109 -13.91 -8.09 -13.75
CA MET A 109 -13.21 -6.80 -13.85
C MET A 109 -13.64 -5.96 -15.06
N GLY A 110 -14.53 -6.49 -15.91
CA GLY A 110 -15.02 -5.82 -17.13
C GLY A 110 -14.14 -6.03 -18.37
N TYR A 111 -13.18 -6.95 -18.33
CA TYR A 111 -12.32 -7.30 -19.45
C TYR A 111 -12.79 -8.61 -20.09
N LYS A 112 -13.01 -8.59 -21.41
CA LYS A 112 -13.33 -9.79 -22.18
C LYS A 112 -12.03 -10.46 -22.62
N VAL A 113 -11.80 -11.69 -22.17
CA VAL A 113 -10.68 -12.52 -22.62
C VAL A 113 -11.21 -13.51 -23.64
N GLU A 114 -10.72 -13.43 -24.87
CA GLU A 114 -11.18 -14.32 -25.96
C GLU A 114 -10.12 -15.36 -26.37
N ASN A 115 -8.84 -15.11 -26.09
CA ASN A 115 -7.72 -15.99 -26.41
C ASN A 115 -6.67 -15.97 -25.29
N ASP A 116 -5.81 -17.01 -25.25
CA ASP A 116 -4.74 -17.14 -24.25
C ASP A 116 -3.71 -16.00 -24.32
N ASP A 117 -3.40 -15.48 -25.51
CA ASP A 117 -2.51 -14.33 -25.68
C ASP A 117 -3.05 -13.07 -24.98
N MET A 118 -4.37 -12.82 -25.10
CA MET A 118 -5.02 -11.70 -24.41
C MET A 118 -4.99 -11.88 -22.88
N LEU A 119 -5.06 -13.13 -22.41
CA LEU A 119 -4.96 -13.43 -21.00
C LEU A 119 -3.59 -13.06 -20.45
N GLU A 120 -2.51 -13.40 -21.16
CA GLU A 120 -1.14 -13.04 -20.77
C GLU A 120 -0.90 -11.53 -20.79
N GLU A 121 -1.40 -10.84 -21.83
CA GLU A 121 -1.33 -9.38 -21.88
C GLU A 121 -2.09 -8.72 -20.72
N LEU A 122 -3.27 -9.23 -20.37
CA LEU A 122 -4.04 -8.72 -19.24
C LEU A 122 -3.36 -9.03 -17.91
N LYS A 123 -2.74 -10.20 -17.77
CA LYS A 123 -1.91 -10.56 -16.61
C LYS A 123 -0.72 -9.61 -16.48
N ASP A 124 0.01 -9.29 -17.53
CA ASP A 124 1.13 -8.36 -17.44
C ASP A 124 0.66 -6.90 -17.24
N LYS A 125 -0.37 -6.47 -17.97
CA LYS A 125 -0.92 -5.11 -17.91
C LYS A 125 -1.52 -4.80 -16.55
N LEU A 126 -2.29 -5.71 -15.99
CA LEU A 126 -2.88 -5.57 -14.66
C LEU A 126 -1.92 -6.03 -13.56
N SER A 127 -0.76 -6.58 -13.95
CA SER A 127 0.21 -7.18 -13.04
C SER A 127 -0.52 -8.16 -12.12
N VAL A 128 -1.16 -9.18 -12.71
CA VAL A 128 -1.89 -10.23 -12.01
C VAL A 128 -1.25 -11.57 -12.35
N SER A 129 -0.92 -12.37 -11.35
CA SER A 129 -0.39 -13.72 -11.53
C SER A 129 -1.36 -14.74 -10.96
N PHE A 130 -1.51 -15.86 -11.66
CA PHE A 130 -2.34 -16.99 -11.23
C PHE A 130 -1.41 -18.17 -10.91
N PRO A 131 -0.80 -18.21 -9.71
CA PRO A 131 0.18 -19.23 -9.36
C PRO A 131 -0.41 -20.65 -9.26
N ASN A 132 -1.75 -20.76 -9.19
CA ASN A 132 -2.47 -22.03 -9.13
C ASN A 132 -2.98 -22.53 -10.49
N MET A 133 -2.72 -21.78 -11.57
CA MET A 133 -3.06 -22.17 -12.94
C MET A 133 -1.92 -23.06 -13.47
N LYS A 134 -2.20 -24.35 -13.65
CA LYS A 134 -1.24 -25.34 -14.17
C LYS A 134 -1.60 -25.75 -15.59
#